data_AF-A0AAW4BK06-F1
#
_entry.id   AF-A0AAW4BK06-F1
#
_cell.length_a   1.000
_cell.length_b   1.000
_cell.length_c   1.000
_cell.angle_alpha   90.00
_cell.angle_beta   90.00
_cell.angle_gamma   90.00
#
_symmetry.space_group_name_H-M   'P 1'
#
loop_
_entity.id
_entity.type
_entity.pdbx_description
1 polymer ?
#
loop_
_entity_poly.entity_id
_entity_poly.type
_entity_poly.pdbx_seq_one_letter_code
_entity_poly.pdbx_strand_id
1 'polypeptide(L)'
;PRMEANDGSIIPILFTSLPANANPVTASERLLSSMGDPLAFNHGKDPAELMKIVKDLLRECRVELIIIDEFQHMIDRKSKDVLHITADWLKMIIIESKIPVVLFGMPYSTEILRANNQLRGRFESQHHLKPFKVKKTSERIRYKTFLTMLDAALPFSTKSGLASEDLMKRVYVFSKGNMRLIRRLINKAAKFALLENAPCISLMHFARAAPKVSRDACESFNPFDVDIKQLKIIEPSDDVGWENYLAAKGD
;
A
#
# COMPACT_ATOMS: atom_id res chain seq x y z
N PRO A 1 0.17 6.99 18.49
CA PRO A 1 -0.27 8.36 18.13
C PRO A 1 0.71 9.38 18.70
N ARG A 2 1.03 10.48 18.00
CA ARG A 2 1.87 11.55 18.55
C ARG A 2 1.18 12.18 19.77
N MET A 3 1.96 12.45 20.81
CA MET A 3 1.51 13.11 22.04
C MET A 3 2.49 14.23 22.38
N GLU A 4 2.01 15.31 22.97
CA GLU A 4 2.87 16.38 23.49
C GLU A 4 3.01 16.20 25.00
N ALA A 5 4.24 16.10 25.49
CA ALA A 5 4.58 16.08 26.91
C ALA A 5 5.30 17.38 27.29
N ASN A 6 5.46 17.60 28.60
CA ASN A 6 6.10 18.82 29.11
C ASN A 6 7.59 18.94 28.71
N ASP A 7 8.24 17.81 28.40
CA ASP A 7 9.64 17.69 28.01
C ASP A 7 9.85 17.50 26.50
N GLY A 8 8.77 17.46 25.70
CA GLY A 8 8.85 17.34 24.24
C GLY A 8 7.75 16.46 23.63
N SER A 9 7.79 16.32 22.30
CA SER A 9 6.87 15.44 21.58
C SER A 9 7.25 13.97 21.77
N ILE A 10 6.27 13.10 22.02
CA ILE A 10 6.42 11.65 22.09
C ILE A 10 5.75 11.04 20.85
N ILE A 11 6.51 10.26 20.07
CA ILE A 11 6.09 9.67 18.79
C ILE A 11 6.42 8.17 18.80
N PRO A 12 5.67 7.32 19.53
CA PRO A 12 6.04 5.90 19.68
C PRO A 12 6.06 5.14 18.35
N ILE A 13 5.23 5.57 17.39
CA ILE A 13 5.21 5.05 16.03
C ILE A 13 5.49 6.21 15.07
N LEU A 14 6.68 6.20 14.49
CA LEU A 14 7.07 7.14 13.44
C LEU A 14 6.62 6.60 12.09
N PHE A 15 5.78 7.36 11.37
CA PHE A 15 5.39 7.05 10.00
C PHE A 15 5.96 8.10 9.05
N THR A 16 6.60 7.66 7.96
CA THR A 16 7.06 8.53 6.88
C THR A 16 6.77 7.89 5.52
N SER A 17 6.59 8.73 4.50
CA SER A 17 6.45 8.31 3.10
C SER A 17 7.53 8.98 2.28
N LEU A 18 8.27 8.20 1.50
CA LEU A 18 9.40 8.69 0.73
C LEU A 18 8.94 9.36 -0.58
N PRO A 19 9.55 10.50 -0.97
CA PRO A 19 9.25 11.12 -2.25
C PRO A 19 9.86 10.32 -3.41
N ALA A 20 9.36 10.55 -4.63
CA ALA A 20 9.97 10.00 -5.83
C ALA A 20 11.47 10.37 -5.91
N ASN A 21 12.30 9.42 -6.35
CA ASN A 21 13.77 9.55 -6.40
C ASN A 21 14.43 9.82 -5.04
N ALA A 22 13.86 9.30 -3.94
CA ALA A 22 14.48 9.38 -2.63
C ALA A 22 15.90 8.79 -2.63
N ASN A 23 16.73 9.36 -1.78
CA ASN A 23 18.11 8.94 -1.51
C ASN A 23 18.36 9.05 0.01
N PRO A 24 19.49 8.56 0.55
CA PRO A 24 19.74 8.60 2.00
C PRO A 24 19.57 9.98 2.65
N VAL A 25 19.98 11.05 1.97
CA VAL A 25 19.84 12.43 2.46
C VAL A 25 18.36 12.79 2.58
N THR A 26 17.63 12.77 1.46
CA THR A 26 16.19 13.12 1.42
C THR A 26 15.34 12.20 2.29
N ALA A 27 15.69 10.92 2.44
CA ALA A 27 15.01 10.01 3.34
C ALA A 27 15.24 10.39 4.82
N SER A 28 16.45 10.82 5.16
CA SER A 28 16.78 11.31 6.51
C SER A 28 16.06 12.63 6.82
N GLU A 29 16.07 13.58 5.88
CA GLU A 29 15.30 14.83 5.98
C GLU A 29 13.79 14.55 6.18
N ARG A 30 13.25 13.54 5.50
CA ARG A 30 11.84 13.12 5.68
C ARG A 30 11.57 12.52 7.05
N LEU A 31 12.49 11.74 7.60
CA LEU A 31 12.37 11.22 8.98
C LEU A 31 12.36 12.38 9.99
N LEU A 32 13.29 13.32 9.85
CA LEU A 32 13.36 14.53 10.69
C LEU A 32 12.08 15.35 10.62
N SER A 33 11.60 15.62 9.40
CA SER A 33 10.35 16.35 9.16
C SER A 33 9.14 15.64 9.79
N SER A 34 9.09 14.30 9.72
CA SER A 34 8.01 13.50 10.32
C SER A 34 8.05 13.49 11.86
N MET A 35 9.23 13.72 12.45
CA MET A 35 9.40 13.95 13.88
C MET A 35 9.14 15.39 14.31
N GLY A 36 8.98 16.31 13.35
CA GLY A 36 8.66 17.72 13.61
C GLY A 36 9.87 18.64 13.72
N ASP A 37 11.03 18.20 13.24
CA ASP A 37 12.23 19.04 13.19
C ASP A 37 12.02 20.26 12.28
N PRO A 38 12.11 21.50 12.79
CA PRO A 38 11.94 22.72 12.00
C PRO A 38 13.07 22.94 10.98
N LEU A 39 14.22 22.29 11.17
CA LEU A 39 15.40 22.40 10.32
C LEU A 39 15.61 21.16 9.43
N ALA A 40 14.60 20.29 9.33
CA ALA A 40 14.68 19.00 8.64
C ALA A 40 15.31 19.04 7.25
N PHE A 41 15.18 20.14 6.49
CA PHE A 41 15.70 20.31 5.13
C PHE A 41 16.89 21.28 5.03
N ASN A 42 17.41 21.76 6.17
CA ASN A 42 18.40 22.83 6.26
C ASN A 42 19.64 22.46 7.09
N HIS A 43 19.73 21.25 7.65
CA HIS A 43 20.90 20.80 8.42
C HIS A 43 22.17 20.60 7.58
N GLY A 44 22.06 20.56 6.25
CA GLY A 44 23.15 20.24 5.33
C GLY A 44 22.91 18.93 4.58
N LYS A 45 23.88 18.50 3.78
CA LYS A 45 23.75 17.29 2.93
C LYS A 45 24.72 16.16 3.31
N ASP A 46 25.48 16.31 4.40
CA ASP A 46 26.34 15.24 4.88
C ASP A 46 25.48 14.09 5.47
N PRO A 47 25.57 12.87 4.92
CA PRO A 47 24.72 11.77 5.38
C PRO A 47 25.00 11.33 6.82
N ALA A 48 26.24 11.44 7.31
CA ALA A 48 26.60 10.99 8.65
C ALA A 48 26.09 11.97 9.72
N GLU A 49 26.20 13.27 9.47
CA GLU A 49 25.62 14.31 10.31
C GLU A 49 24.09 14.20 10.38
N LEU A 50 23.42 14.05 9.23
CA LEU A 50 21.97 13.86 9.19
C LEU A 50 21.54 12.61 9.95
N MET A 51 22.26 11.50 9.80
CA MET A 51 21.94 10.26 10.50
C MET A 51 22.07 10.43 12.02
N LYS A 52 23.10 11.16 12.48
CA LYS A 52 23.26 11.49 13.90
C LYS A 52 22.05 12.26 14.43
N ILE A 53 21.61 13.29 13.71
CA ILE A 53 20.45 14.10 14.11
C ILE A 53 19.18 13.24 14.13
N VAL A 54 18.97 12.40 13.11
CA VAL A 54 17.84 11.45 13.06
C VAL A 54 17.83 10.57 14.30
N LYS A 55 18.97 9.99 14.65
CA LYS A 55 19.11 9.10 15.81
C LYS A 55 18.84 9.81 17.13
N ASP A 56 19.39 11.00 17.33
CA ASP A 56 19.18 11.78 18.54
C ASP A 56 17.68 12.11 18.67
N LEU A 57 17.05 12.57 17.59
CA LEU A 57 15.63 12.91 17.60
C LEU A 57 14.71 11.69 17.77
N LEU A 58 15.06 10.53 17.21
CA LEU A 58 14.35 9.26 17.44
C LEU A 58 14.34 8.89 18.94
N ARG A 59 15.45 9.14 19.64
CA ARG A 59 15.57 8.88 21.08
C ARG A 59 14.74 9.88 21.88
N GLU A 60 14.88 11.17 21.61
CA GLU A 60 14.14 12.22 22.32
C GLU A 60 12.63 12.08 22.12
N CYS A 61 12.20 11.72 20.90
CA CYS A 61 10.80 11.45 20.59
C CYS A 61 10.30 10.09 21.13
N ARG A 62 11.16 9.29 21.79
CA ARG A 62 10.83 7.95 22.33
C ARG A 62 10.17 7.05 21.28
N VAL A 63 10.76 7.01 20.09
CA VAL A 63 10.25 6.18 18.99
C VAL A 63 10.52 4.70 19.30
N GLU A 64 9.50 3.87 19.12
CA GLU A 64 9.53 2.42 19.37
C GLU A 64 9.30 1.60 18.09
N LEU A 65 8.80 2.24 17.02
CA LEU A 65 8.57 1.63 15.71
C LEU A 65 8.74 2.68 14.60
N ILE A 66 9.47 2.33 13.55
CA ILE A 66 9.59 3.16 12.33
C ILE A 66 8.86 2.47 11.18
N ILE A 67 7.95 3.19 10.53
CA ILE A 67 7.23 2.76 9.33
C ILE A 67 7.65 3.67 8.17
N ILE A 68 8.19 3.08 7.11
CA ILE A 68 8.62 3.78 5.90
C ILE A 68 7.77 3.26 4.74
N ASP A 69 6.93 4.13 4.18
CA ASP A 69 6.10 3.85 3.01
C ASP A 69 6.75 4.37 1.72
N GLU A 70 6.32 3.80 0.60
CA GLU A 70 6.85 4.08 -0.75
C GLU A 70 8.36 3.81 -0.87
N PHE A 71 8.88 2.80 -0.16
CA PHE A 71 10.32 2.47 -0.11
C PHE A 71 10.94 2.22 -1.48
N GLN A 72 10.15 1.78 -2.47
CA GLN A 72 10.64 1.57 -3.83
C GLN A 72 11.31 2.81 -4.43
N HIS A 73 10.93 4.01 -3.99
CA HIS A 73 11.52 5.25 -4.51
C HIS A 73 13.01 5.42 -4.22
N MET A 74 13.56 4.68 -3.25
CA MET A 74 15.02 4.64 -3.02
C MET A 74 15.76 3.73 -3.98
N ILE A 75 15.07 2.79 -4.64
CA ILE A 75 15.68 1.75 -5.47
C ILE A 75 15.26 1.82 -6.95
N ASP A 76 14.38 2.75 -7.32
CA ASP A 76 13.85 2.91 -8.68
C ASP A 76 14.96 3.11 -9.74
N ARG A 77 16.13 3.63 -9.35
CA ARG A 77 17.27 3.90 -10.26
C ARG A 77 18.13 2.67 -10.58
N LYS A 78 17.84 1.51 -9.99
CA LYS A 78 18.35 0.15 -10.31
C LYS A 78 19.87 -0.05 -10.48
N SER A 79 20.72 0.95 -10.23
CA SER A 79 22.17 0.75 -10.25
C SER A 79 22.61 -0.03 -9.01
N LYS A 80 23.64 -0.86 -9.16
CA LYS A 80 24.24 -1.59 -8.03
C LYS A 80 24.67 -0.63 -6.93
N ASP A 81 25.20 0.53 -7.31
CA ASP A 81 25.63 1.57 -6.38
C ASP A 81 24.46 2.14 -5.57
N VAL A 82 23.31 2.42 -6.21
CA VAL A 82 22.11 2.92 -5.52
C VAL A 82 21.58 1.87 -4.53
N LEU A 83 21.53 0.60 -4.93
CA LEU A 83 21.13 -0.49 -4.03
C LEU A 83 22.07 -0.62 -2.84
N HIS A 84 23.38 -0.49 -3.06
CA HIS A 84 24.39 -0.59 -2.00
C HIS A 84 24.28 0.58 -1.01
N ILE A 85 24.24 1.81 -1.52
CA ILE A 85 24.09 3.04 -0.73
C ILE A 85 22.79 3.02 0.10
N THR A 86 21.68 2.60 -0.51
CA THR A 86 20.39 2.47 0.18
C THR A 86 20.44 1.40 1.26
N ALA A 87 21.11 0.27 0.97
CA ALA A 87 21.23 -0.82 1.92
C ALA A 87 22.07 -0.43 3.14
N ASP A 88 23.15 0.32 2.93
CA ASP A 88 23.99 0.84 4.01
C ASP A 88 23.25 1.87 4.86
N TRP A 89 22.51 2.79 4.24
CA TRP A 89 21.66 3.74 4.97
C TRP A 89 20.60 3.03 5.84
N LEU A 90 19.90 2.04 5.26
CA LEU A 90 18.89 1.28 6.00
C LEU A 90 19.52 0.47 7.14
N LYS A 91 20.72 -0.07 6.91
CA LYS A 91 21.51 -0.75 7.95
C LYS A 91 21.87 0.20 9.08
N MET A 92 22.29 1.44 8.80
CA MET A 92 22.58 2.45 9.82
C MET A 92 21.34 2.73 10.67
N ILE A 93 20.18 2.97 10.05
CA ILE A 93 18.92 3.17 10.77
C ILE A 93 18.64 2.00 11.71
N ILE A 94 18.65 0.75 11.22
CA ILE A 94 18.29 -0.43 12.01
C ILE A 94 19.30 -0.68 13.15
N ILE A 95 20.60 -0.64 12.85
CA ILE A 95 21.64 -0.98 13.83
C ILE A 95 21.80 0.12 14.88
N GLU A 96 21.77 1.38 14.46
CA GLU A 96 22.07 2.49 15.35
C GLU A 96 20.89 2.92 16.19
N SER A 97 19.67 2.87 15.64
CA SER A 97 18.47 3.18 16.42
C SER A 97 18.09 2.03 17.35
N LYS A 98 18.37 0.77 16.95
CA LYS A 98 17.84 -0.44 17.59
C LYS A 98 16.31 -0.47 17.65
N ILE A 99 15.65 0.29 16.79
CA ILE A 99 14.19 0.36 16.66
C ILE A 99 13.75 -0.56 15.52
N PRO A 100 12.70 -1.38 15.70
CA PRO A 100 12.09 -2.14 14.62
C PRO A 100 11.65 -1.25 13.45
N VAL A 101 11.92 -1.70 12.22
CA VAL A 101 11.57 -0.98 10.99
C VAL A 101 10.62 -1.83 10.14
N VAL A 102 9.50 -1.24 9.72
CA VAL A 102 8.57 -1.82 8.76
C VAL A 102 8.64 -1.02 7.46
N LEU A 103 8.95 -1.72 6.37
CA LEU A 103 9.02 -1.12 5.04
C LEU A 103 7.78 -1.51 4.23
N PHE A 104 7.12 -0.51 3.66
CA PHE A 104 6.08 -0.67 2.66
C PHE A 104 6.58 -0.17 1.32
N GLY A 105 6.28 -0.90 0.27
CA GLY A 105 6.62 -0.51 -1.08
C GLY A 105 6.21 -1.53 -2.12
N MET A 106 6.60 -1.27 -3.36
CA MET A 106 6.31 -2.17 -4.47
C MET A 106 7.05 -3.50 -4.32
N PRO A 107 6.55 -4.62 -4.90
CA PRO A 107 7.12 -5.96 -4.72
C PRO A 107 8.63 -6.07 -5.01
N TYR A 108 9.13 -5.29 -5.97
CA TYR A 108 10.55 -5.24 -6.32
C TYR A 108 11.46 -4.60 -5.25
N SER A 109 10.88 -4.00 -4.21
CA SER A 109 11.61 -3.54 -3.01
C SER A 109 12.45 -4.63 -2.36
N THR A 110 12.04 -5.90 -2.50
CA THR A 110 12.78 -7.07 -2.01
C THR A 110 14.14 -7.27 -2.67
N GLU A 111 14.41 -6.64 -3.81
CA GLU A 111 15.69 -6.75 -4.52
C GLU A 111 16.86 -6.21 -3.68
N ILE A 112 16.60 -5.26 -2.77
CA ILE A 112 17.62 -4.77 -1.84
C ILE A 112 18.14 -5.87 -0.89
N LEU A 113 17.29 -6.84 -0.53
CA LEU A 113 17.64 -7.99 0.31
C LEU A 113 18.47 -9.03 -0.46
N ARG A 114 18.40 -8.99 -1.80
CA ARG A 114 19.28 -9.78 -2.67
C ARG A 114 20.65 -9.14 -2.80
N ALA A 115 20.70 -7.81 -2.90
CA ALA A 115 21.93 -7.05 -3.00
C ALA A 115 22.75 -7.03 -1.70
N ASN A 116 22.12 -7.14 -0.53
CA ASN A 116 22.81 -7.10 0.76
C ASN A 116 22.39 -8.25 1.69
N ASN A 117 23.24 -9.29 1.79
CA ASN A 117 23.01 -10.45 2.66
C ASN A 117 22.89 -10.07 4.15
N GLN A 118 23.50 -8.97 4.59
CA GLN A 118 23.40 -8.52 5.97
C GLN A 118 21.99 -7.99 6.28
N LEU A 119 21.31 -7.38 5.30
CA LEU A 119 19.91 -6.96 5.48
C LEU A 119 18.95 -8.14 5.44
N ARG A 120 19.23 -9.17 4.65
CA ARG A 120 18.35 -10.33 4.52
C ARG A 120 18.02 -10.99 5.86
N GLY A 121 19.05 -11.21 6.70
CA GLY A 121 18.86 -11.77 8.04
C GLY A 121 18.14 -10.84 9.03
N ARG A 122 17.91 -9.57 8.69
CA ARG A 122 17.19 -8.59 9.52
C ARG A 122 15.74 -8.38 9.07
N PHE A 123 15.38 -8.85 7.87
CA PHE A 123 14.02 -8.81 7.31
C PHE A 123 13.48 -10.23 7.12
N GLU A 124 13.32 -10.94 8.24
CA GLU A 124 12.82 -12.32 8.26
C GLU A 124 11.33 -12.40 7.88
N SER A 125 10.55 -11.39 8.26
CA SER A 125 9.12 -11.32 7.95
C SER A 125 8.89 -10.50 6.69
N GLN A 126 8.47 -11.17 5.62
CA GLN A 126 8.12 -10.54 4.34
C GLN A 126 6.70 -10.93 3.94
N HIS A 127 5.85 -9.93 3.75
CA HIS A 127 4.45 -10.14 3.39
C HIS A 127 4.13 -9.44 2.09
N HIS A 128 3.42 -10.15 1.21
CA HIS A 128 3.01 -9.63 -0.08
C HIS A 128 1.48 -9.56 -0.14
N LEU A 129 0.96 -8.34 -0.28
CA LEU A 129 -0.46 -8.10 -0.49
C LEU A 129 -0.79 -8.22 -1.99
N LYS A 130 -1.12 -9.45 -2.41
CA LYS A 130 -1.50 -9.74 -3.80
C LYS A 130 -2.97 -9.39 -4.07
N PRO A 131 -3.34 -9.06 -5.31
CA PRO A 131 -4.74 -9.04 -5.72
C PRO A 131 -5.42 -10.36 -5.36
N PHE A 132 -6.73 -10.31 -5.09
CA PHE A 132 -7.51 -11.52 -4.88
C PHE A 132 -7.49 -12.39 -6.15
N LYS A 133 -7.43 -13.70 -5.94
CA LYS A 133 -7.66 -14.74 -6.94
C LYS A 133 -8.89 -15.55 -6.55
N VAL A 134 -9.49 -16.25 -7.50
CA VAL A 134 -10.79 -16.94 -7.31
C VAL A 134 -10.89 -18.29 -8.04
N LYS A 135 -9.87 -18.68 -8.81
CA LYS A 135 -9.81 -20.01 -9.45
C LYS A 135 -9.66 -21.13 -8.43
N LYS A 136 -8.76 -20.98 -7.45
CA LYS A 136 -8.60 -21.97 -6.38
C LYS A 136 -9.70 -21.80 -5.32
N THR A 137 -10.18 -22.91 -4.78
CA THR A 137 -11.23 -22.93 -3.75
C THR A 137 -10.85 -22.10 -2.52
N SER A 138 -9.63 -22.22 -2.01
CA SER A 138 -9.15 -21.47 -0.84
C SER A 138 -9.10 -19.96 -1.09
N GLU A 139 -8.66 -19.53 -2.27
CA GLU A 139 -8.61 -18.11 -2.65
C GLU A 139 -10.01 -17.53 -2.84
N ARG A 140 -10.91 -18.30 -3.46
CA ARG A 140 -12.34 -17.95 -3.58
C ARG A 140 -13.00 -17.80 -2.21
N ILE A 141 -12.73 -18.71 -1.28
CA ILE A 141 -13.22 -18.61 0.11
C ILE A 141 -12.71 -17.31 0.74
N ARG A 142 -11.42 -17.00 0.62
CA ARG A 142 -10.85 -15.76 1.17
C ARG A 142 -11.49 -14.51 0.58
N TYR A 143 -11.71 -14.47 -0.74
CA TYR A 143 -12.38 -13.36 -1.41
C TYR A 143 -13.85 -13.22 -0.97
N LYS A 144 -14.58 -14.34 -0.90
CA LYS A 144 -15.96 -14.37 -0.40
C LYS A 144 -16.04 -13.86 1.05
N THR A 145 -15.16 -14.33 1.93
CA THR A 145 -15.07 -13.88 3.32
C THR A 145 -14.81 -12.37 3.40
N PHE A 146 -13.87 -11.86 2.60
CA PHE A 146 -13.61 -10.42 2.53
C PHE A 146 -14.87 -9.63 2.14
N LEU A 147 -15.60 -10.05 1.10
CA LEU A 147 -16.84 -9.38 0.68
C LEU A 147 -17.95 -9.49 1.72
N THR A 148 -18.09 -10.62 2.41
CA THR A 148 -19.04 -10.79 3.51
C THR A 148 -18.76 -9.81 4.64
N MET A 149 -17.48 -9.70 5.06
CA MET A 149 -17.08 -8.76 6.11
C MET A 149 -17.27 -7.31 5.68
N LEU A 150 -16.95 -7.00 4.42
CA LEU A 150 -17.12 -5.67 3.86
C LEU A 150 -18.60 -5.26 3.81
N ASP A 151 -19.48 -6.14 3.31
CA ASP A 151 -20.94 -5.93 3.30
C ASP A 151 -21.46 -5.74 4.73
N ALA A 152 -20.88 -6.47 5.69
CA ALA A 152 -21.29 -6.36 7.06
C ALA A 152 -20.92 -5.03 7.72
N ALA A 153 -19.84 -4.40 7.28
CA ALA A 153 -19.36 -3.11 7.76
C ALA A 153 -20.04 -1.91 7.08
N LEU A 154 -20.87 -2.12 6.06
CA LEU A 154 -21.59 -1.02 5.40
C LEU A 154 -22.72 -0.47 6.28
N PRO A 155 -22.99 0.86 6.22
CA PRO A 155 -23.97 1.53 7.07
C PRO A 155 -25.41 1.39 6.53
N PHE A 156 -25.83 0.17 6.20
CA PHE A 156 -27.14 -0.13 5.60
C PHE A 156 -27.97 -1.00 6.54
N SER A 157 -29.29 -0.80 6.54
CA SER A 157 -30.22 -1.60 7.33
C SER A 157 -30.31 -3.05 6.85
N THR A 158 -30.03 -3.29 5.57
CA THR A 158 -30.05 -4.60 4.94
C THR A 158 -28.70 -4.88 4.26
N LYS A 159 -28.26 -6.14 4.28
CA LYS A 159 -27.06 -6.56 3.55
C LYS A 159 -27.28 -6.38 2.05
N SER A 160 -26.24 -5.91 1.35
CA SER A 160 -26.26 -5.73 -0.11
C SER A 160 -26.06 -7.05 -0.86
N GLY A 161 -25.63 -8.10 -0.17
CA GLY A 161 -25.36 -9.40 -0.76
C GLY A 161 -24.06 -9.42 -1.57
N LEU A 162 -23.02 -8.69 -1.14
CA LEU A 162 -21.77 -8.57 -1.91
C LEU A 162 -21.10 -9.92 -2.18
N ALA A 163 -21.29 -10.88 -1.27
CA ALA A 163 -20.76 -12.24 -1.35
C ALA A 163 -21.67 -13.22 -2.11
N SER A 164 -22.77 -12.75 -2.70
CA SER A 164 -23.60 -13.55 -3.61
C SER A 164 -22.80 -13.91 -4.87
N GLU A 165 -23.10 -15.07 -5.46
CA GLU A 165 -22.42 -15.56 -6.67
C GLU A 165 -22.38 -14.49 -7.78
N ASP A 166 -23.50 -13.78 -7.99
CA ASP A 166 -23.62 -12.74 -9.02
C ASP A 166 -22.78 -11.50 -8.72
N LEU A 167 -22.99 -10.84 -7.58
CA LEU A 167 -22.25 -9.61 -7.25
C LEU A 167 -20.76 -9.88 -7.06
N MET A 168 -20.39 -10.98 -6.41
CA MET A 168 -19.00 -11.38 -6.23
C MET A 168 -18.28 -11.48 -7.58
N LYS A 169 -18.93 -12.12 -8.58
CA LYS A 169 -18.39 -12.28 -9.93
C LYS A 169 -18.27 -10.93 -10.64
N ARG A 170 -19.31 -10.08 -10.58
CA ARG A 170 -19.30 -8.75 -11.21
C ARG A 170 -18.22 -7.83 -10.63
N VAL A 171 -18.13 -7.77 -9.30
CA VAL A 171 -17.09 -7.01 -8.59
C VAL A 171 -15.70 -7.54 -8.94
N TYR A 172 -15.54 -8.87 -9.09
CA TYR A 172 -14.26 -9.44 -9.49
C TYR A 172 -13.90 -9.07 -10.93
N VAL A 173 -14.82 -9.20 -11.89
CA VAL A 173 -14.58 -8.83 -13.30
C VAL A 173 -14.21 -7.36 -13.44
N PHE A 174 -14.91 -6.47 -12.71
CA PHE A 174 -14.58 -5.05 -12.68
C PHE A 174 -13.18 -4.77 -12.09
N SER A 175 -12.82 -5.45 -11.00
CA SER A 175 -11.62 -5.10 -10.23
C SER A 175 -10.38 -5.94 -10.56
N LYS A 176 -10.54 -7.08 -11.23
CA LYS A 176 -9.52 -8.13 -11.37
C LYS A 176 -8.87 -8.50 -10.03
N GLY A 177 -9.65 -8.49 -8.95
CA GLY A 177 -9.18 -8.77 -7.59
C GLY A 177 -8.40 -7.64 -6.91
N ASN A 178 -8.26 -6.46 -7.54
CA ASN A 178 -7.57 -5.32 -6.95
C ASN A 178 -8.41 -4.70 -5.80
N MET A 179 -7.90 -4.81 -4.57
CA MET A 179 -8.60 -4.33 -3.37
C MET A 179 -8.93 -2.83 -3.42
N ARG A 180 -8.04 -2.00 -3.99
CA ARG A 180 -8.27 -0.55 -4.12
C ARG A 180 -9.46 -0.27 -5.05
N LEU A 181 -9.55 -0.96 -6.19
CA LEU A 181 -10.69 -0.84 -7.10
C LEU A 181 -11.99 -1.34 -6.47
N ILE A 182 -11.96 -2.48 -5.77
CA ILE A 182 -13.12 -3.01 -5.04
C ILE A 182 -13.65 -1.98 -4.05
N ARG A 183 -12.77 -1.44 -3.19
CA ARG A 183 -13.15 -0.42 -2.20
C ARG A 183 -13.70 0.84 -2.86
N ARG A 184 -13.06 1.35 -3.92
CA ARG A 184 -13.53 2.55 -4.63
C ARG A 184 -14.90 2.35 -5.26
N LEU A 185 -15.14 1.19 -5.88
CA LEU A 185 -16.42 0.83 -6.47
C LEU A 185 -17.52 0.79 -5.40
N ILE A 186 -17.32 0.02 -4.33
CA ILE A 186 -18.31 -0.15 -3.27
C ILE A 186 -18.59 1.17 -2.57
N ASN A 187 -17.57 1.97 -2.25
CA ASN A 187 -17.77 3.29 -1.63
C ASN A 187 -18.58 4.23 -2.54
N LYS A 188 -18.34 4.20 -3.85
CA LYS A 188 -19.07 5.04 -4.79
C LYS A 188 -20.52 4.58 -4.95
N ALA A 189 -20.76 3.27 -5.02
CA ALA A 189 -22.09 2.68 -5.07
C ALA A 189 -22.86 2.90 -3.76
N ALA A 190 -22.20 2.79 -2.61
CA ALA A 190 -22.77 3.09 -1.30
C ALA A 190 -23.20 4.56 -1.19
N LYS A 191 -22.36 5.50 -1.64
CA LYS A 191 -22.73 6.92 -1.69
C LYS A 191 -24.00 7.15 -2.52
N PHE A 192 -24.15 6.43 -3.62
CA PHE A 192 -25.34 6.50 -4.46
C PHE A 192 -26.59 5.95 -3.77
N ALA A 193 -26.49 4.79 -3.13
CA ALA A 193 -27.60 4.20 -2.37
C ALA A 193 -28.03 5.09 -1.19
N LEU A 194 -27.08 5.66 -0.46
CA LEU A 194 -27.37 6.56 0.67
C LEU A 194 -28.08 7.84 0.23
N LEU A 195 -27.67 8.45 -0.89
CA LEU A 195 -28.33 9.65 -1.43
C LEU A 195 -29.78 9.37 -1.87
N GLU A 196 -30.12 8.11 -2.15
CA GLU A 196 -31.46 7.66 -2.53
C GLU A 196 -32.26 7.10 -1.34
N ASN A 197 -31.72 7.16 -0.12
CA ASN A 197 -32.28 6.52 1.08
C ASN A 197 -32.58 5.02 0.87
N ALA A 198 -31.79 4.34 0.03
CA ALA A 198 -31.96 2.92 -0.24
C ALA A 198 -31.48 2.10 0.99
N PRO A 199 -32.16 0.98 1.31
CA PRO A 199 -31.82 0.16 2.48
C PRO A 199 -30.55 -0.68 2.29
N CYS A 200 -30.03 -0.77 1.06
CA CYS A 200 -28.79 -1.48 0.70
C CYS A 200 -28.26 -1.01 -0.68
N ILE A 201 -27.07 -1.48 -1.06
CA ILE A 201 -26.54 -1.25 -2.41
C ILE A 201 -27.16 -2.27 -3.38
N SER A 202 -27.85 -1.78 -4.39
CA SER A 202 -28.42 -2.58 -5.48
C SER A 202 -27.51 -2.61 -6.73
N LEU A 203 -27.83 -3.49 -7.69
CA LEU A 203 -27.10 -3.61 -8.96
C LEU A 203 -27.06 -2.28 -9.74
N MET A 204 -28.16 -1.51 -9.73
CA MET A 204 -28.23 -0.20 -10.40
C MET A 204 -27.21 0.80 -9.83
N HIS A 205 -26.97 0.77 -8.52
CA HIS A 205 -25.98 1.64 -7.88
C HIS A 205 -24.56 1.28 -8.33
N PHE A 206 -24.26 -0.01 -8.47
CA PHE A 206 -22.99 -0.48 -9.02
C PHE A 206 -22.82 -0.10 -10.49
N ALA A 207 -23.85 -0.32 -11.31
CA ALA A 207 -23.85 0.09 -12.71
C ALA A 207 -23.54 1.58 -12.87
N ARG A 208 -24.15 2.44 -12.05
CA ARG A 208 -23.88 3.88 -12.05
C ARG A 208 -22.48 4.25 -11.52
N ALA A 209 -21.94 3.46 -10.59
CA ALA A 209 -20.65 3.71 -9.95
C ALA A 209 -19.46 3.30 -10.81
N ALA A 210 -19.55 2.15 -11.47
CA ALA A 210 -18.47 1.52 -12.22
C ALA A 210 -17.76 2.47 -13.21
N PRO A 211 -18.44 3.11 -14.19
CA PRO A 211 -17.78 3.99 -15.17
C PRO A 211 -17.21 5.27 -14.55
N LYS A 212 -17.68 5.66 -13.35
CA LYS A 212 -17.14 6.81 -12.60
C LYS A 212 -15.89 6.46 -11.78
N VAL A 213 -15.66 5.17 -11.53
CA VAL A 213 -14.50 4.68 -10.76
C VAL A 213 -13.36 4.27 -11.68
N SER A 214 -13.66 3.56 -12.76
CA SER A 214 -12.70 3.14 -13.76
C SER A 214 -13.38 3.02 -15.12
N ARG A 215 -12.95 3.84 -16.08
CA ARG A 215 -13.42 3.73 -17.48
C ARG A 215 -12.86 2.48 -18.14
N ASP A 216 -11.58 2.18 -17.89
CA ASP A 216 -10.88 1.02 -18.44
C ASP A 216 -11.53 -0.31 -18.01
N ALA A 217 -12.00 -0.40 -16.76
CA ALA A 217 -12.73 -1.57 -16.28
C ALA A 217 -14.12 -1.74 -16.92
N CYS A 218 -14.60 -0.73 -17.64
CA CYS A 218 -15.87 -0.71 -18.35
C CYS A 218 -15.70 -0.48 -19.86
N GLU A 219 -14.48 -0.60 -20.40
CA GLU A 219 -14.17 -0.25 -21.79
C GLU A 219 -14.99 -1.08 -22.78
N SER A 220 -15.02 -2.41 -22.61
CA SER A 220 -15.80 -3.29 -23.48
C SER A 220 -17.29 -3.27 -23.16
N PHE A 221 -17.63 -3.31 -21.87
CA PHE A 221 -18.99 -3.21 -21.34
C PHE A 221 -18.93 -2.97 -19.83
N ASN A 222 -20.02 -2.47 -19.26
CA ASN A 222 -20.16 -2.36 -17.81
C ASN A 222 -20.54 -3.73 -17.20
N PRO A 223 -19.71 -4.33 -16.30
CA PRO A 223 -19.99 -5.64 -15.74
C PRO A 223 -21.29 -5.74 -14.94
N PHE A 224 -21.91 -4.61 -14.60
CA PHE A 224 -23.16 -4.55 -13.84
C PHE A 224 -24.42 -4.35 -14.72
N ASP A 225 -24.26 -4.12 -16.03
CA ASP A 225 -25.37 -3.91 -16.99
C ASP A 225 -25.63 -5.11 -17.91
N VAL A 226 -24.82 -6.17 -17.80
CA VAL A 226 -24.91 -7.36 -18.69
C VAL A 226 -25.38 -8.61 -17.95
N ASP A 227 -25.79 -9.64 -18.69
CA ASP A 227 -26.11 -10.95 -18.11
C ASP A 227 -24.85 -11.61 -17.51
N ILE A 228 -24.99 -12.22 -16.34
CA ILE A 228 -23.89 -12.88 -15.61
C ILE A 228 -23.17 -13.96 -16.45
N LYS A 229 -23.88 -14.60 -17.39
CA LYS A 229 -23.33 -15.65 -18.27
C LYS A 229 -22.29 -15.08 -19.26
N GLN A 230 -22.39 -13.80 -19.59
CA GLN A 230 -21.43 -13.13 -20.48
C GLN A 230 -20.11 -12.80 -19.77
N LEU A 231 -20.14 -12.74 -18.43
CA LEU A 231 -18.97 -12.39 -17.62
C LEU A 231 -17.96 -13.53 -17.58
N LYS A 232 -16.73 -13.25 -17.99
CA LYS A 232 -15.59 -14.17 -17.89
C LYS A 232 -14.60 -13.66 -16.85
N ILE A 233 -14.19 -14.55 -15.96
CA ILE A 233 -13.17 -14.25 -14.95
C ILE A 233 -11.78 -14.39 -15.60
N ILE A 234 -11.02 -13.31 -15.56
CA ILE A 234 -9.60 -13.29 -15.93
C ILE A 234 -8.83 -12.93 -14.67
N GLU A 235 -7.94 -13.80 -14.23
CA GLU A 235 -7.08 -13.52 -13.08
C GLU A 235 -5.90 -12.65 -13.50
N PRO A 236 -5.45 -11.75 -12.62
CA PRO A 236 -4.23 -11.00 -12.87
C PRO A 236 -3.02 -11.94 -12.89
N SER A 237 -1.97 -11.53 -13.59
CA SER A 237 -0.72 -12.26 -13.68
C SER A 237 0.01 -12.30 -12.32
N ASP A 238 0.99 -13.20 -12.19
CA ASP A 238 1.75 -13.35 -10.94
C ASP A 238 2.77 -12.23 -10.70
N ASP A 239 3.07 -11.45 -11.74
CA ASP A 239 4.02 -10.34 -11.75
C ASP A 239 3.37 -8.97 -11.52
N VAL A 240 2.13 -8.92 -11.00
CA VAL A 240 1.48 -7.65 -10.67
C VAL A 240 2.35 -6.81 -9.73
N GLY A 241 2.62 -5.56 -10.12
CA GLY A 241 3.52 -4.65 -9.43
C GLY A 241 4.99 -4.77 -9.82
N TRP A 242 5.34 -5.68 -10.74
CA TRP A 242 6.66 -5.81 -11.34
C TRP A 242 6.74 -5.31 -12.78
N GLU A 243 5.64 -4.92 -13.41
CA GLU A 243 5.54 -4.65 -14.85
C GLU A 243 6.57 -3.59 -15.29
N ASN A 244 6.59 -2.45 -14.59
CA ASN A 244 7.56 -1.38 -14.85
C ASN A 244 9.00 -1.75 -14.42
N TYR A 245 9.12 -2.63 -13.42
CA TYR A 245 10.43 -3.08 -12.95
C TYR A 245 11.10 -4.03 -13.94
N LEU A 246 10.34 -4.94 -14.55
CA LEU A 246 10.83 -5.92 -15.52
C LEU A 246 11.04 -5.32 -16.91
N ALA A 247 10.16 -4.41 -17.36
CA ALA A 247 10.30 -3.74 -18.65
C ALA A 247 11.66 -3.03 -18.79
N ALA A 248 12.09 -2.31 -17.75
CA ALA A 248 13.40 -1.63 -17.73
C ALA A 248 14.61 -2.54 -17.42
N LYS A 249 14.46 -3.87 -17.44
CA LYS A 249 15.56 -4.86 -17.42
C LYS A 249 15.83 -5.45 -18.82
N GLY A 250 14.93 -5.18 -19.78
CA GLY A 250 14.99 -5.71 -21.15
C GLY A 250 15.71 -4.83 -22.16
N ASP A 251 16.28 -3.70 -21.72
CA ASP A 251 17.13 -2.80 -22.52
C ASP A 251 18.61 -2.97 -22.14
#